data_AF-A0A6L9IKU9-F1
#
_entry.id   AF-A0A6L9IKU9-F1
#
_cell.length_a   1.000
_cell.length_b   1.000
_cell.length_c   1.000
_cell.angle_alpha   90.00
_cell.angle_beta   90.00
_cell.angle_gamma   90.00
#
_symmetry.space_group_name_H-M   'P 1'
#
loop_
_entity.id
_entity.type
_entity.pdbx_description
1 polymer ?
#
loop_
_entity_poly.entity_id
_entity_poly.type
_entity_poly.pdbx_seq_one_letter_code
_entity_poly.pdbx_strand_id
1 'polypeptide(L)'
;MISALVCLILSACAAQTTETPLRVALLAPFEGRYRELGYNALYAARLAFSDAASPTNVTLLPIDDGGTVASAADRARALAQDPLVMIALALGPFAAAPETQHAFADTPMLIVGHWADQPPTRDTVYLLTNPAIDDMITVDPAALPTDAPITGPIIGADLFALPQIPALAGQALDQITVVSSGALPDPEFAERYRSSDPFAPEPGPLASLTYDATRLAIQAIGTPLCVLARAPDAAIAAAAHSGYNGPMRFADGYWQDAPLYRYRYTPDGTLIRVDGRTIE
;
A
#
# COMPACT_ATOMS: atom_id res chain seq x y z
N MET A 1 63.59 -6.40 5.08
CA MET A 1 62.40 -6.24 5.97
C MET A 1 61.58 -4.99 5.70
N ILE A 2 62.13 -3.90 5.14
CA ILE A 2 61.38 -2.66 4.86
C ILE A 2 60.40 -2.82 3.67
N SER A 3 60.73 -3.61 2.63
CA SER A 3 59.82 -3.83 1.48
C SER A 3 58.56 -4.64 1.81
N ALA A 4 58.59 -5.49 2.83
CA ALA A 4 57.42 -6.29 3.21
C ALA A 4 56.36 -5.45 3.97
N LEU A 5 56.79 -4.40 4.66
CA LEU A 5 55.91 -3.49 5.40
C LEU A 5 55.17 -2.52 4.46
N VAL A 6 55.78 -2.12 3.33
CA VAL A 6 55.17 -1.22 2.35
C VAL A 6 54.04 -1.90 1.55
N CYS A 7 54.16 -3.19 1.23
CA CYS A 7 53.08 -3.94 0.56
C CYS A 7 51.85 -4.16 1.44
N LEU A 8 52.00 -4.19 2.77
CA LEU A 8 50.89 -4.39 3.71
C LEU A 8 50.06 -3.13 3.95
N ILE A 9 50.59 -1.94 3.65
CA ILE A 9 49.88 -0.65 3.83
C ILE A 9 49.08 -0.30 2.56
N LEU A 10 49.44 -0.83 1.40
CA LEU A 10 48.75 -0.59 0.12
C LEU A 10 47.49 -1.45 -0.09
N SER A 11 47.31 -2.54 0.68
CA SER A 11 46.10 -3.37 0.64
C SER A 11 44.97 -2.88 1.57
N ALA A 12 45.21 -1.84 2.37
CA ALA A 12 44.23 -1.30 3.31
C ALA A 12 43.19 -0.35 2.67
N CYS A 13 43.31 -0.04 1.37
CA CYS A 13 42.36 0.79 0.63
C CYS A 13 41.44 -0.05 -0.28
N ALA A 14 41.05 -1.25 0.15
CA ALA A 14 39.86 -1.89 -0.40
C ALA A 14 38.64 -1.09 0.10
N ALA A 15 38.30 0.00 -0.62
CA ALA A 15 37.09 0.75 -0.40
C ALA A 15 35.91 -0.22 -0.54
N GLN A 16 35.35 -0.65 0.59
CA GLN A 16 34.17 -1.48 0.62
C GLN A 16 33.01 -0.60 0.16
N THR A 17 32.75 -0.58 -1.15
CA THR A 17 31.61 0.11 -1.74
C THR A 17 30.36 -0.57 -1.24
N THR A 18 29.77 -0.04 -0.17
CA THR A 18 28.43 -0.43 0.24
C THR A 18 27.47 0.06 -0.84
N GLU A 19 26.88 -0.86 -1.61
CA GLU A 19 25.86 -0.49 -2.60
C GLU A 19 24.72 0.24 -1.89
N THR A 20 24.32 1.40 -2.41
CA THR A 20 23.20 2.15 -1.85
C THR A 20 21.90 1.38 -2.08
N PRO A 21 21.07 1.13 -1.04
CA PRO A 21 19.85 0.37 -1.20
C PRO A 21 18.86 1.06 -2.13
N LEU A 22 18.24 0.26 -2.99
CA LEU A 22 17.03 0.62 -3.72
C LEU A 22 15.89 0.89 -2.74
N ARG A 23 14.83 1.55 -3.20
CA ARG A 23 13.76 2.06 -2.34
C ARG A 23 12.40 1.66 -2.88
N VAL A 24 11.55 1.21 -1.97
CA VAL A 24 10.09 1.23 -2.14
C VAL A 24 9.60 2.49 -1.44
N ALA A 25 9.03 3.43 -2.18
CA ALA A 25 8.40 4.59 -1.58
C ALA A 25 7.01 4.21 -1.06
N LEU A 26 6.62 4.72 0.11
CA LEU A 26 5.27 4.63 0.63
C LEU A 26 4.72 6.05 0.76
N LEU A 27 3.89 6.47 -0.20
CA LEU A 27 3.22 7.76 -0.21
C LEU A 27 1.83 7.61 0.39
N ALA A 28 1.64 8.14 1.59
CA ALA A 28 0.39 8.03 2.33
C ALA A 28 0.22 9.20 3.30
N PRO A 29 -0.98 9.54 3.76
CA PRO A 29 -1.16 10.56 4.79
C PRO A 29 -0.64 10.04 6.14
N PHE A 30 0.42 10.65 6.65
CA PHE A 30 0.95 10.45 8.01
C PHE A 30 0.52 11.57 8.97
N GLU A 31 -0.03 12.66 8.42
CA GLU A 31 -0.60 13.77 9.17
C GLU A 31 -2.07 14.05 8.79
N GLY A 32 -2.73 14.88 9.60
CA GLY A 32 -4.09 15.35 9.31
C GLY A 32 -5.18 14.27 9.44
N ARG A 33 -6.28 14.48 8.70
CA ARG A 33 -7.54 13.73 8.80
C ARG A 33 -7.39 12.23 8.53
N TYR A 34 -6.50 11.88 7.61
CA TYR A 34 -6.37 10.51 7.11
C TYR A 34 -5.13 9.79 7.66
N ARG A 35 -4.46 10.34 8.67
CA ARG A 35 -3.19 9.82 9.21
C ARG A 35 -3.19 8.33 9.57
N GLU A 36 -4.34 7.80 9.97
CA GLU A 36 -4.49 6.38 10.32
C GLU A 36 -4.28 5.44 9.12
N LEU A 37 -4.50 5.93 7.88
CA LEU A 37 -4.14 5.20 6.66
C LEU A 37 -2.64 5.01 6.56
N GLY A 38 -1.87 6.10 6.71
CA GLY A 38 -0.41 6.03 6.65
C GLY A 38 0.17 5.12 7.72
N TYR A 39 -0.31 5.23 8.97
CA TYR A 39 0.18 4.33 10.03
C TYR A 39 -0.18 2.87 9.79
N ASN A 40 -1.41 2.56 9.35
CA ASN A 40 -1.78 1.19 8.98
C ASN A 40 -0.86 0.64 7.87
N ALA A 41 -0.61 1.45 6.85
CA ALA A 41 0.25 1.07 5.75
C ALA A 41 1.72 0.86 6.17
N LEU A 42 2.25 1.77 7.00
CA LEU A 42 3.65 1.73 7.45
C LEU A 42 3.97 0.47 8.22
N TYR A 43 3.12 0.08 9.19
CA TYR A 43 3.37 -1.12 9.99
C TYR A 43 3.18 -2.39 9.16
N ALA A 44 2.22 -2.43 8.24
CA ALA A 44 2.05 -3.54 7.31
C ALA A 44 3.28 -3.70 6.39
N ALA A 45 3.78 -2.59 5.85
CA ALA A 45 4.97 -2.59 5.01
C ALA A 45 6.20 -3.05 5.81
N ARG A 46 6.40 -2.53 7.04
CA ARG A 46 7.50 -2.97 7.91
C ARG A 46 7.46 -4.47 8.19
N LEU A 47 6.28 -5.02 8.48
CA LEU A 47 6.11 -6.47 8.67
C LEU A 47 6.47 -7.25 7.39
N ALA A 48 6.03 -6.77 6.22
CA ALA A 48 6.39 -7.39 4.94
C ALA A 48 7.90 -7.39 4.67
N PHE A 49 8.59 -6.30 5.01
CA PHE A 49 10.05 -6.20 4.96
C PHE A 49 10.73 -7.16 5.94
N SER A 50 10.25 -7.27 7.19
CA SER A 50 10.84 -8.19 8.17
C SER A 50 10.68 -9.67 7.77
N ASP A 51 9.60 -10.00 7.08
CA ASP A 51 9.33 -11.36 6.63
C ASP A 51 10.05 -11.73 5.33
N ALA A 52 10.66 -10.77 4.62
CA ALA A 52 11.34 -11.04 3.36
C ALA A 52 12.61 -11.87 3.62
N ALA A 53 12.68 -13.07 3.03
CA ALA A 53 13.65 -14.12 3.37
C ALA A 53 15.13 -13.83 3.01
N SER A 54 15.49 -12.63 2.59
CA SER A 54 16.87 -12.23 2.30
C SER A 54 17.04 -10.74 2.47
N PRO A 55 18.25 -10.26 2.84
CA PRO A 55 18.58 -8.84 2.80
C PRO A 55 18.60 -8.41 1.33
N THR A 56 17.41 -8.11 0.82
CA THR A 56 17.26 -7.31 -0.38
C THR A 56 17.93 -5.98 -0.05
N ASN A 57 18.82 -5.49 -0.92
CA ASN A 57 19.37 -4.15 -0.80
C ASN A 57 18.26 -3.13 -1.15
N VAL A 58 17.15 -3.21 -0.41
CA VAL A 58 15.89 -2.52 -0.62
C VAL A 58 15.44 -2.00 0.74
N THR A 59 15.04 -0.74 0.78
CA THR A 59 14.60 -0.06 1.99
C THR A 59 13.23 0.57 1.75
N LEU A 60 12.45 0.71 2.83
CA LEU A 60 11.19 1.45 2.81
C LEU A 60 11.47 2.95 2.99
N LEU A 61 10.88 3.78 2.13
CA LEU A 61 10.92 5.24 2.22
C LEU A 61 9.48 5.76 2.44
N PRO A 62 9.01 5.91 3.69
CA PRO A 62 7.71 6.48 3.97
C PRO A 62 7.73 8.00 3.81
N ILE A 63 6.78 8.52 3.04
CA ILE A 63 6.61 9.94 2.73
C ILE A 63 5.15 10.31 2.97
N ASP A 64 4.92 11.35 3.77
CA ASP A 64 3.58 11.93 3.96
C ASP A 64 3.03 12.38 2.59
N ASP A 65 1.72 12.50 2.38
CA ASP A 65 1.14 13.04 1.13
C ASP A 65 0.85 14.55 1.22
N GLY A 66 0.78 15.10 2.43
CA GLY A 66 0.65 16.52 2.72
C GLY A 66 -0.79 16.98 2.79
N GLY A 67 -1.74 16.05 2.76
CA GLY A 67 -3.16 16.31 2.95
C GLY A 67 -3.85 17.04 1.79
N THR A 68 -3.19 17.17 0.64
CA THR A 68 -3.77 17.74 -0.59
C THR A 68 -3.25 17.04 -1.83
N VAL A 69 -4.03 17.05 -2.92
CA VAL A 69 -3.59 16.51 -4.22
C VAL A 69 -2.34 17.23 -4.73
N ALA A 70 -2.27 18.56 -4.58
CA ALA A 70 -1.13 19.35 -5.03
C ALA A 70 0.17 18.97 -4.30
N SER A 71 0.14 18.85 -2.97
CA SER A 71 1.30 18.41 -2.19
C SER A 71 1.71 16.98 -2.49
N ALA A 72 0.73 16.07 -2.69
CA ALA A 72 1.00 14.68 -3.04
C ALA A 72 1.69 14.57 -4.41
N ALA A 73 1.21 15.32 -5.40
CA ALA A 73 1.83 15.40 -6.72
C ALA A 73 3.23 16.04 -6.70
N ASP A 74 3.47 17.04 -5.85
CA ASP A 74 4.82 17.60 -5.64
C ASP A 74 5.79 16.55 -5.10
N ARG A 75 5.34 15.74 -4.14
CA ARG A 75 6.14 14.66 -3.52
C ARG A 75 6.36 13.51 -4.50
N ALA A 76 5.37 13.14 -5.28
CA ALA A 76 5.49 12.16 -6.36
C ALA A 76 6.52 12.59 -7.41
N ARG A 77 6.52 13.87 -7.84
CA ARG A 77 7.54 14.41 -8.75
C ARG A 77 8.95 14.32 -8.17
N ALA A 78 9.11 14.61 -6.87
CA ALA A 78 10.40 14.48 -6.21
C ALA A 78 10.86 13.01 -6.12
N LEU A 79 9.95 12.08 -5.83
CA LEU A 79 10.22 10.65 -5.79
C LEU A 79 10.59 10.09 -7.16
N ALA A 80 9.92 10.52 -8.23
CA ALA A 80 10.23 10.10 -9.60
C ALA A 80 11.61 10.58 -10.10
N GLN A 81 12.16 11.63 -9.47
CA GLN A 81 13.51 12.14 -9.75
C GLN A 81 14.60 11.41 -8.95
N ASP A 82 14.24 10.59 -7.95
CA ASP A 82 15.18 9.80 -7.18
C ASP A 82 15.45 8.45 -7.87
N PRO A 83 16.65 8.22 -8.45
CA PRO A 83 16.95 6.99 -9.18
C PRO A 83 17.02 5.74 -8.29
N LEU A 84 16.95 5.89 -6.97
CA LEU A 84 16.88 4.77 -6.03
C LEU A 84 15.43 4.32 -5.79
N VAL A 85 14.43 5.16 -6.07
CA VAL A 85 13.01 4.79 -5.94
C VAL A 85 12.61 3.96 -7.15
N MET A 86 12.35 2.67 -6.90
CA MET A 86 12.02 1.72 -7.96
C MET A 86 10.52 1.53 -8.12
N ILE A 87 9.77 1.55 -7.02
CA ILE A 87 8.32 1.33 -6.98
C ILE A 87 7.73 2.21 -5.89
N ALA A 88 6.58 2.82 -6.15
CA ALA A 88 5.80 3.55 -5.16
C ALA A 88 4.56 2.74 -4.73
N LEU A 89 4.30 2.68 -3.42
CA LEU A 89 3.02 2.31 -2.85
C LEU A 89 2.25 3.59 -2.53
N ALA A 90 0.97 3.65 -2.87
CA ALA A 90 0.14 4.82 -2.63
C ALA A 90 -1.17 4.46 -1.93
N LEU A 91 -1.50 5.21 -0.88
CA LEU A 91 -2.72 5.03 -0.09
C LEU A 91 -3.37 6.35 0.25
N GLY A 92 -4.69 6.38 0.15
CA GLY A 92 -5.51 7.53 0.49
C GLY A 92 -5.88 8.40 -0.72
N PRO A 93 -6.88 9.28 -0.54
CA PRO A 93 -7.50 10.02 -1.64
C PRO A 93 -6.53 10.94 -2.37
N PHE A 94 -5.53 11.51 -1.70
CA PHE A 94 -4.59 12.45 -2.32
C PHE A 94 -3.40 11.74 -2.98
N ALA A 95 -2.85 10.73 -2.32
CA ALA A 95 -1.75 9.93 -2.86
C ALA A 95 -2.20 9.14 -4.12
N ALA A 96 -3.45 8.67 -4.15
CA ALA A 96 -4.00 7.93 -5.29
C ALA A 96 -4.60 8.81 -6.41
N ALA A 97 -4.66 10.12 -6.23
CA ALA A 97 -5.31 11.03 -7.17
C ALA A 97 -4.66 10.99 -8.58
N PRO A 98 -5.43 11.22 -9.66
CA PRO A 98 -4.93 11.25 -11.03
C PRO A 98 -3.72 12.15 -11.25
N GLU A 99 -3.70 13.35 -10.66
CA GLU A 99 -2.57 14.28 -10.76
C GLU A 99 -1.32 13.73 -10.09
N THR A 100 -1.47 13.00 -8.98
CA THR A 100 -0.37 12.31 -8.29
C THR A 100 0.13 11.12 -9.10
N GLN A 101 -0.76 10.34 -9.72
CA GLN A 101 -0.40 9.27 -10.64
C GLN A 101 0.43 9.80 -11.83
N HIS A 102 -0.01 10.90 -12.45
CA HIS A 102 0.74 11.55 -13.53
C HIS A 102 2.11 12.06 -13.08
N ALA A 103 2.22 12.55 -11.83
CA ALA A 103 3.45 13.08 -11.26
C ALA A 103 4.55 12.02 -11.06
N PHE A 104 4.20 10.73 -10.93
CA PHE A 104 5.19 9.64 -10.86
C PHE A 104 5.86 9.32 -12.21
N ALA A 105 5.38 9.88 -13.32
CA ALA A 105 5.92 9.66 -14.66
C ALA A 105 6.08 8.18 -15.02
N ASP A 106 7.31 7.67 -15.02
CA ASP A 106 7.65 6.28 -15.38
C ASP A 106 7.92 5.40 -14.16
N THR A 107 7.90 5.96 -12.94
CA THR A 107 7.99 5.18 -11.71
C THR A 107 6.69 4.40 -11.50
N PRO A 108 6.72 3.06 -11.44
CA PRO A 108 5.53 2.26 -11.23
C PRO A 108 4.90 2.53 -9.87
N MET A 109 3.56 2.52 -9.85
CA MET A 109 2.77 2.85 -8.67
C MET A 109 1.76 1.73 -8.39
N LEU A 110 1.84 1.15 -7.20
CA LEU A 110 0.87 0.23 -6.64
C LEU A 110 -0.11 1.02 -5.76
N ILE A 111 -1.35 1.19 -6.20
CA ILE A 111 -2.41 1.82 -5.41
C ILE A 111 -3.06 0.75 -4.54
N VAL A 112 -2.96 0.90 -3.22
CA VAL A 112 -3.45 -0.10 -2.26
C VAL A 112 -4.83 0.32 -1.76
N GLY A 113 -5.86 -0.45 -2.13
CA GLY A 113 -7.27 -0.16 -1.84
C GLY A 113 -7.92 0.75 -2.90
N HIS A 114 -9.18 1.09 -2.64
CA HIS A 114 -10.03 1.91 -3.51
C HIS A 114 -10.26 3.30 -2.91
N TRP A 115 -9.94 4.34 -3.68
CA TRP A 115 -9.86 5.73 -3.18
C TRP A 115 -10.63 6.76 -4.01
N ALA A 116 -10.96 6.46 -5.26
CA ALA A 116 -11.62 7.39 -6.17
C ALA A 116 -12.23 6.63 -7.37
N ASP A 117 -13.22 7.25 -7.99
CA ASP A 117 -13.96 6.73 -9.16
C ASP A 117 -13.18 6.88 -10.47
N GLN A 118 -11.86 6.65 -10.47
CA GLN A 118 -11.07 6.79 -11.68
C GLN A 118 -10.17 5.58 -11.95
N PRO A 119 -10.23 5.03 -13.18
CA PRO A 119 -9.34 3.96 -13.59
C PRO A 119 -7.87 4.42 -13.56
N PRO A 120 -6.91 3.48 -13.60
CA PRO A 120 -5.50 3.81 -13.75
C PRO A 120 -5.30 4.78 -14.90
N THR A 121 -4.66 5.92 -14.61
CA THR A 121 -4.45 6.98 -15.62
C THR A 121 -3.25 6.73 -16.52
N ARG A 122 -2.43 5.72 -16.19
CA ARG A 122 -1.20 5.35 -16.90
C ARG A 122 -0.99 3.84 -16.84
N ASP A 123 -0.25 3.32 -17.81
CA ASP A 123 0.12 1.90 -17.90
C ASP A 123 1.02 1.43 -16.75
N THR A 124 1.71 2.36 -16.07
CA THR A 124 2.59 2.08 -14.92
C THR A 124 1.85 2.12 -13.57
N VAL A 125 0.53 2.27 -13.58
CA VAL A 125 -0.31 2.34 -12.38
C VAL A 125 -1.11 1.05 -12.24
N TYR A 126 -1.00 0.43 -11.06
CA TYR A 126 -1.57 -0.87 -10.74
C TYR A 126 -2.45 -0.75 -9.51
N LEU A 127 -3.76 -0.98 -9.66
CA LEU A 127 -4.73 -0.89 -8.57
C LEU A 127 -4.91 -2.28 -7.95
N LEU A 128 -4.65 -2.38 -6.65
CA LEU A 128 -4.91 -3.58 -5.86
C LEU A 128 -6.37 -3.56 -5.36
N THR A 129 -7.31 -3.53 -6.29
CA THR A 129 -8.74 -3.53 -5.98
C THR A 129 -9.53 -4.27 -7.05
N ASN A 130 -10.67 -4.83 -6.66
CA ASN A 130 -11.63 -5.37 -7.61
C ASN A 130 -12.39 -4.21 -8.28
N PRO A 131 -12.39 -4.11 -9.63
CA PRO A 131 -13.07 -3.03 -10.34
C PRO A 131 -14.60 -3.04 -10.15
N ALA A 132 -15.20 -4.18 -9.80
CA ALA A 132 -16.64 -4.26 -9.50
C ALA A 132 -17.05 -3.44 -8.27
N ILE A 133 -16.10 -2.96 -7.46
CA ILE A 133 -16.39 -2.06 -6.33
C ILE A 133 -17.00 -0.73 -6.83
N ASP A 134 -16.60 -0.23 -8.00
CA ASP A 134 -17.14 1.01 -8.59
C ASP A 134 -18.67 0.94 -8.77
N ASP A 135 -19.18 -0.22 -9.16
CA ASP A 135 -20.62 -0.45 -9.38
C ASP A 135 -21.41 -0.66 -8.07
N MET A 136 -20.72 -0.82 -6.94
CA MET A 136 -21.34 -1.16 -5.65
C MET A 136 -21.45 0.00 -4.68
N ILE A 137 -20.50 0.94 -4.74
CA ILE A 137 -20.45 2.06 -3.81
C ILE A 137 -21.61 3.03 -4.05
N THR A 138 -22.12 3.59 -2.95
CA THR A 138 -23.26 4.52 -2.96
C THR A 138 -22.87 5.92 -2.50
N VAL A 139 -21.62 6.07 -2.06
CA VAL A 139 -21.05 7.31 -1.53
C VAL A 139 -19.68 7.50 -2.15
N ASP A 140 -19.37 8.75 -2.49
CA ASP A 140 -18.05 9.13 -2.97
C ASP A 140 -17.01 8.81 -1.87
N PRO A 141 -15.95 8.04 -2.17
CA PRO A 141 -14.89 7.75 -1.21
C PRO A 141 -14.22 9.01 -0.66
N ALA A 142 -14.17 10.12 -1.38
CA ALA A 142 -13.64 11.38 -0.88
C ALA A 142 -14.59 12.09 0.11
N ALA A 143 -15.87 11.71 0.12
CA ALA A 143 -16.92 12.34 0.90
C ALA A 143 -17.22 11.56 2.19
N LEU A 144 -16.25 11.45 3.11
CA LEU A 144 -16.64 11.23 4.50
C LEU A 144 -17.36 12.49 5.00
N PRO A 145 -18.65 12.42 5.38
CA PRO A 145 -19.34 13.59 5.89
C PRO A 145 -18.62 14.06 7.15
N THR A 146 -18.07 15.27 7.13
CA THR A 146 -17.50 15.88 8.34
C THR A 146 -18.61 16.30 9.30
N ASP A 147 -19.79 16.63 8.76
CA ASP A 147 -20.85 17.30 9.53
C ASP A 147 -22.29 16.85 9.16
N ALA A 148 -22.46 16.00 8.13
CA ALA A 148 -23.79 15.53 7.75
C ALA A 148 -24.08 14.15 8.36
N PRO A 149 -25.21 13.97 9.05
CA PRO A 149 -25.60 12.66 9.58
C PRO A 149 -25.76 11.67 8.41
N ILE A 150 -25.27 10.45 8.60
CA ILE A 150 -25.51 9.35 7.64
C ILE A 150 -27.00 9.04 7.66
N THR A 151 -27.70 9.35 6.56
CA THR A 151 -29.13 9.10 6.41
C THR A 151 -29.37 7.89 5.51
N GLY A 152 -29.59 6.73 6.12
CA GLY A 152 -29.92 5.48 5.44
C GLY A 152 -28.71 4.59 5.12
N PRO A 153 -28.93 3.43 4.47
CA PRO A 153 -27.89 2.48 4.14
C PRO A 153 -26.84 3.08 3.22
N ILE A 154 -25.57 2.89 3.56
CA ILE A 154 -24.43 3.25 2.72
C ILE A 154 -23.57 2.02 2.44
N ILE A 155 -23.14 1.90 1.20
CA ILE A 155 -22.06 1.01 0.76
C ILE A 155 -20.87 1.90 0.42
N GLY A 156 -19.79 1.75 1.18
CA GLY A 156 -18.53 2.47 0.99
C GLY A 156 -17.36 1.53 0.79
N ALA A 157 -16.27 2.04 0.21
CA ALA A 157 -15.05 1.28 -0.02
C ALA A 157 -14.11 1.31 1.20
N ASP A 158 -12.80 1.12 0.97
CA ASP A 158 -11.77 0.98 2.02
C ASP A 158 -11.73 2.11 3.05
N LEU A 159 -12.08 3.35 2.67
CA LEU A 159 -12.14 4.46 3.60
C LEU A 159 -13.17 4.25 4.73
N PHE A 160 -14.25 3.51 4.45
CA PHE A 160 -15.26 3.15 5.44
C PHE A 160 -14.86 1.98 6.33
N ALA A 161 -13.70 1.35 6.09
CA ALA A 161 -13.12 0.32 6.97
C ALA A 161 -12.29 0.91 8.12
N LEU A 162 -12.13 2.23 8.15
CA LEU A 162 -11.19 2.90 9.05
C LEU A 162 -11.60 2.82 10.54
N PRO A 163 -10.63 2.75 11.47
CA PRO A 163 -10.92 2.67 12.91
C PRO A 163 -11.74 3.83 13.48
N GLN A 164 -11.69 5.02 12.87
CA GLN A 164 -12.48 6.17 13.32
C GLN A 164 -13.97 6.10 12.91
N ILE A 165 -14.34 5.25 11.94
CA ILE A 165 -15.70 5.19 11.38
C ILE A 165 -16.76 4.85 12.43
N PRO A 166 -16.57 3.87 13.34
CA PRO A 166 -17.50 3.63 14.44
C PRO A 166 -17.83 4.87 15.28
N ALA A 167 -16.82 5.69 15.58
CA ALA A 167 -17.00 6.90 16.37
C ALA A 167 -17.72 8.01 15.59
N LEU A 168 -17.47 8.13 14.28
CA LEU A 168 -18.11 9.13 13.41
C LEU A 168 -19.56 8.77 13.06
N ALA A 169 -19.82 7.50 12.79
CA ALA A 169 -21.15 7.02 12.39
C ALA A 169 -22.15 7.01 13.55
N GLY A 170 -21.66 6.80 14.78
CA GLY A 170 -22.51 6.74 15.98
C GLY A 170 -23.64 5.73 15.82
N GLN A 171 -24.89 6.21 15.90
CA GLN A 171 -26.07 5.33 15.78
C GLN A 171 -26.31 4.79 14.37
N ALA A 172 -25.71 5.38 13.33
CA ALA A 172 -25.87 4.92 11.96
C ALA A 172 -24.87 3.83 11.57
N LEU A 173 -24.10 3.30 12.52
CA LEU A 173 -23.05 2.32 12.26
C LEU A 173 -23.56 1.03 11.62
N ASP A 174 -24.77 0.60 11.98
CA ASP A 174 -25.43 -0.58 11.41
C ASP A 174 -25.91 -0.38 9.95
N GLN A 175 -25.91 0.86 9.47
CA GLN A 175 -26.24 1.23 8.09
C GLN A 175 -25.05 1.16 7.15
N ILE A 176 -23.83 0.92 7.67
CA ILE A 176 -22.60 0.92 6.88
C ILE A 176 -22.27 -0.50 6.43
N THR A 177 -22.20 -0.69 5.12
CA THR A 177 -21.55 -1.85 4.50
C THR A 177 -20.25 -1.40 3.86
N VAL A 178 -19.16 -2.10 4.15
CA VAL A 178 -17.84 -1.84 3.56
C VAL A 178 -17.56 -2.90 2.50
N VAL A 179 -17.05 -2.49 1.35
CA VAL A 179 -16.54 -3.37 0.31
C VAL A 179 -15.04 -3.16 0.15
N SER A 180 -14.26 -4.23 0.02
CA SER A 180 -12.80 -4.16 -0.12
C SER A 180 -12.25 -5.43 -0.75
N SER A 181 -11.08 -5.32 -1.37
CA SER A 181 -10.26 -6.46 -1.78
C SER A 181 -9.25 -6.91 -0.73
N GLY A 182 -9.11 -6.16 0.36
CA GLY A 182 -8.33 -6.59 1.52
C GLY A 182 -9.15 -7.50 2.43
N ALA A 183 -8.60 -8.64 2.83
CA ALA A 183 -9.17 -9.54 3.81
C ALA A 183 -8.96 -8.99 5.23
N LEU A 184 -9.88 -9.29 6.15
CA LEU A 184 -9.62 -9.06 7.57
C LEU A 184 -8.48 -9.97 8.02
N PRO A 185 -7.44 -9.43 8.68
CA PRO A 185 -6.35 -10.24 9.21
C PRO A 185 -6.84 -11.30 10.21
N ASP A 186 -6.29 -12.50 10.10
CA ASP A 186 -6.46 -13.56 11.08
C ASP A 186 -5.64 -13.27 12.35
N PRO A 187 -5.88 -14.01 13.45
CA PRO A 187 -5.18 -13.76 14.71
C PRO A 187 -3.66 -13.87 14.63
N GLU A 188 -3.12 -14.70 13.73
CA GLU A 188 -1.66 -14.88 13.59
C GLU A 188 -1.04 -13.65 12.92
N PHE A 189 -1.60 -13.19 11.81
CA PHE A 189 -1.18 -11.95 11.17
C PHE A 189 -1.30 -10.77 12.13
N ALA A 190 -2.44 -10.65 12.81
CA ALA A 190 -2.71 -9.54 13.71
C ALA A 190 -1.70 -9.47 14.85
N GLU A 191 -1.32 -10.62 15.41
CA GLU A 191 -0.33 -10.68 16.48
C GLU A 191 1.07 -10.28 16.00
N ARG A 192 1.49 -10.76 14.83
CA ARG A 192 2.79 -10.39 14.24
C ARG A 192 2.84 -8.91 13.89
N TYR A 193 1.75 -8.36 13.37
CA TYR A 193 1.61 -6.94 13.07
C TYR A 193 1.75 -6.08 14.33
N ARG A 194 1.00 -6.40 15.40
CA ARG A 194 1.09 -5.66 16.68
C ARG A 194 2.43 -5.85 17.38
N SER A 195 3.07 -7.00 17.20
CA SER A 195 4.41 -7.26 17.71
C SER A 195 5.51 -6.52 16.95
N SER A 196 5.22 -5.98 15.76
CA SER A 196 6.21 -5.27 14.95
C SER A 196 6.64 -3.92 15.54
N ASP A 197 5.76 -3.27 16.32
CA ASP A 197 6.01 -1.99 16.97
C ASP A 197 5.00 -1.74 18.11
N PRO A 198 5.39 -1.20 19.28
CA PRO A 198 4.48 -0.92 20.39
C PRO A 198 3.30 0.03 20.07
N PHE A 199 3.40 0.80 18.99
CA PHE A 199 2.37 1.74 18.56
C PHE A 199 1.57 1.25 17.34
N ALA A 200 1.81 0.02 16.87
CA ALA A 200 1.06 -0.56 15.77
C ALA A 200 -0.45 -0.69 16.16
N PRO A 201 -1.38 -0.16 15.34
CA PRO A 201 -2.81 -0.24 15.63
C PRO A 201 -3.35 -1.67 15.42
N GLU A 202 -4.64 -1.87 15.67
CA GLU A 202 -5.31 -3.09 15.19
C GLU A 202 -5.34 -3.10 13.65
N PRO A 203 -4.86 -4.16 12.99
CA PRO A 203 -4.79 -4.18 11.53
C PRO A 203 -6.17 -4.48 10.92
N GLY A 204 -6.55 -3.70 9.92
CA GLY A 204 -7.76 -3.89 9.11
C GLY A 204 -7.49 -4.46 7.71
N PRO A 205 -8.51 -4.47 6.82
CA PRO A 205 -8.38 -4.89 5.42
C PRO A 205 -7.22 -4.24 4.66
N LEU A 206 -7.01 -2.94 4.83
CA LEU A 206 -5.91 -2.22 4.19
C LEU A 206 -4.53 -2.66 4.67
N ALA A 207 -4.40 -3.13 5.91
CA ALA A 207 -3.12 -3.60 6.43
C ALA A 207 -2.70 -4.92 5.76
N SER A 208 -3.62 -5.88 5.59
CA SER A 208 -3.33 -7.12 4.88
C SER A 208 -3.00 -6.85 3.40
N LEU A 209 -3.73 -5.94 2.76
CA LEU A 209 -3.50 -5.57 1.37
C LEU A 209 -2.17 -4.83 1.17
N THR A 210 -1.81 -3.92 2.08
CA THR A 210 -0.51 -3.22 2.06
C THR A 210 0.66 -4.19 2.26
N TYR A 211 0.49 -5.18 3.13
CA TYR A 211 1.49 -6.21 3.36
C TYR A 211 1.80 -6.94 2.04
N ASP A 212 0.77 -7.40 1.31
CA ASP A 212 0.97 -8.08 0.03
C ASP A 212 1.54 -7.15 -1.05
N ALA A 213 1.05 -5.91 -1.15
CA ALA A 213 1.60 -4.91 -2.07
C ALA A 213 3.10 -4.69 -1.85
N THR A 214 3.51 -4.63 -0.59
CA THR A 214 4.91 -4.48 -0.20
C THR A 214 5.72 -5.72 -0.56
N ARG A 215 5.19 -6.92 -0.30
CA ARG A 215 5.84 -8.19 -0.67
C ARG A 215 6.01 -8.32 -2.18
N LEU A 216 4.99 -7.95 -2.94
CA LEU A 216 5.03 -7.87 -4.41
C LEU A 216 6.12 -6.90 -4.87
N ALA A 217 6.19 -5.69 -4.30
CA ALA A 217 7.21 -4.70 -4.65
C ALA A 217 8.64 -5.20 -4.36
N ILE A 218 8.88 -5.79 -3.18
CA ILE A 218 10.17 -6.37 -2.81
C ILE A 218 10.57 -7.50 -3.79
N GLN A 219 9.63 -8.38 -4.12
CA GLN A 219 9.85 -9.48 -5.05
C GLN A 219 10.18 -8.97 -6.46
N ALA A 220 9.41 -8.00 -6.97
CA ALA A 220 9.63 -7.37 -8.28
C ALA A 220 11.01 -6.72 -8.34
N ILE A 221 11.41 -5.97 -7.29
CA ILE A 221 12.73 -5.32 -7.22
C ILE A 221 13.86 -6.35 -7.19
N GLY A 222 13.66 -7.51 -6.55
CA GLY A 222 14.65 -8.59 -6.52
C GLY A 222 14.87 -9.30 -7.86
N THR A 223 14.08 -9.03 -8.89
CA THR A 223 14.21 -9.70 -10.19
C THR A 223 15.34 -9.11 -11.05
N PRO A 224 15.97 -9.91 -11.95
CA PRO A 224 16.91 -9.40 -12.94
C PRO A 224 16.31 -8.30 -13.84
N LEU A 225 15.00 -8.34 -14.10
CA LEU A 225 14.29 -7.35 -14.90
C LEU A 225 14.31 -5.97 -14.24
N CYS A 226 14.16 -5.92 -12.91
CA CYS A 226 14.26 -4.66 -12.18
C CYS A 226 15.72 -4.23 -11.96
N VAL A 227 16.60 -5.12 -11.49
CA VAL A 227 17.96 -4.73 -11.09
C VAL A 227 18.87 -4.46 -12.28
N LEU A 228 18.85 -5.33 -13.30
CA LEU A 228 19.79 -5.28 -14.42
C LEU A 228 19.22 -4.48 -15.59
N ALA A 229 17.97 -4.75 -15.97
CA ALA A 229 17.33 -4.07 -17.10
C ALA A 229 16.68 -2.73 -16.70
N ARG A 230 16.65 -2.39 -15.40
CA ARG A 230 16.05 -1.15 -14.87
C ARG A 230 14.61 -0.95 -15.35
N ALA A 231 13.85 -2.05 -15.43
CA ALA A 231 12.47 -2.07 -15.87
C ALA A 231 11.55 -2.53 -14.72
N PRO A 232 11.35 -1.71 -13.67
CA PRO A 232 10.50 -2.07 -12.53
C PRO A 232 9.05 -2.31 -12.93
N ASP A 233 8.55 -1.61 -13.95
CA ASP A 233 7.19 -1.78 -14.48
C ASP A 233 6.97 -3.22 -15.00
N ALA A 234 7.83 -3.64 -15.92
CA ALA A 234 7.82 -4.99 -16.46
C ALA A 234 8.06 -6.06 -15.37
N ALA A 235 8.80 -5.72 -14.31
CA ALA A 235 9.00 -6.61 -13.17
C ALA A 235 7.72 -6.80 -12.33
N ILE A 236 6.91 -5.75 -12.14
CA ILE A 236 5.58 -5.87 -11.51
C ILE A 236 4.65 -6.70 -12.40
N ALA A 237 4.56 -6.38 -13.69
CA ALA A 237 3.70 -7.08 -14.62
C ALA A 237 4.04 -8.58 -14.73
N ALA A 238 5.32 -8.95 -14.62
CA ALA A 238 5.77 -10.34 -14.64
C ALA A 238 5.76 -11.04 -13.27
N ALA A 239 5.56 -10.31 -12.17
CA ALA A 239 5.62 -10.89 -10.84
C ALA A 239 4.41 -11.80 -10.59
N ALA A 240 4.69 -13.03 -10.17
CA ALA A 240 3.68 -13.95 -9.66
C ALA A 240 3.72 -13.91 -8.12
N HIS A 241 3.05 -12.93 -7.53
CA HIS A 241 2.91 -12.85 -6.08
C HIS A 241 1.68 -13.63 -5.63
N SER A 242 1.81 -14.48 -4.63
CA SER A 242 0.67 -15.09 -3.93
C SER A 242 0.79 -14.71 -2.46
N GLY A 243 -0.03 -13.75 -2.07
CA GLY A 243 0.00 -13.14 -0.76
C GLY A 243 -1.07 -13.67 0.18
N TYR A 244 -1.26 -12.96 1.27
CA TYR A 244 -2.33 -13.15 2.24
C TYR A 244 -3.73 -13.11 1.59
N ASN A 245 -3.92 -12.20 0.63
CA ASN A 245 -5.19 -11.99 -0.07
C ASN A 245 -5.33 -12.83 -1.36
N GLY A 246 -4.42 -13.77 -1.60
CA GLY A 246 -4.42 -14.65 -2.78
C GLY A 246 -3.45 -14.24 -3.89
N PRO A 247 -3.57 -14.82 -5.08
CA PRO A 247 -2.67 -14.56 -6.20
C PRO A 247 -2.92 -13.18 -6.82
N MET A 248 -1.85 -12.41 -7.02
CA MET A 248 -1.86 -11.10 -7.66
C MET A 248 -1.31 -11.18 -9.07
N ARG A 249 -2.13 -10.74 -10.03
CA ARG A 249 -1.81 -10.57 -11.45
C ARG A 249 -2.49 -9.32 -11.94
N PHE A 250 -1.87 -8.61 -12.88
CA PHE A 250 -2.44 -7.37 -13.40
C PHE A 250 -2.76 -7.49 -14.88
N ALA A 251 -3.91 -6.93 -15.27
CA ALA A 251 -4.23 -6.62 -16.65
C ALA A 251 -5.07 -5.33 -16.66
N ASP A 252 -4.83 -4.48 -17.66
CA ASP A 252 -5.44 -3.16 -17.78
C ASP A 252 -5.30 -2.29 -16.52
N GLY A 253 -4.18 -2.45 -15.80
CA GLY A 253 -3.86 -1.75 -14.57
C GLY A 253 -4.66 -2.20 -13.33
N TYR A 254 -5.50 -3.24 -13.42
CA TYR A 254 -6.24 -3.81 -12.29
C TYR A 254 -5.71 -5.18 -11.88
N TRP A 255 -5.80 -5.46 -10.58
CA TRP A 255 -5.62 -6.80 -10.05
C TRP A 255 -6.72 -7.74 -10.57
N GLN A 256 -6.32 -8.67 -11.43
CA GLN A 256 -7.16 -9.73 -11.99
C GLN A 256 -7.58 -10.71 -10.91
N ASP A 257 -8.87 -11.08 -10.94
CA ASP A 257 -9.49 -11.96 -9.95
C ASP A 257 -9.34 -11.46 -8.49
N ALA A 258 -9.19 -10.15 -8.30
CA ALA A 258 -9.13 -9.55 -6.98
C ALA A 258 -10.35 -9.98 -6.16
N PRO A 259 -10.15 -10.46 -4.92
CA PRO A 259 -11.27 -10.87 -4.09
C PRO A 259 -12.16 -9.66 -3.81
N LEU A 260 -13.44 -9.96 -3.59
CA LEU A 260 -14.44 -8.97 -3.20
C LEU A 260 -15.04 -9.41 -1.88
N TYR A 261 -14.70 -8.68 -0.82
CA TYR A 261 -15.22 -8.93 0.52
C TYR A 261 -16.24 -7.86 0.91
N ARG A 262 -17.28 -8.29 1.61
CA ARG A 262 -18.26 -7.40 2.25
C ARG A 262 -18.14 -7.48 3.75
N TYR A 263 -18.15 -6.33 4.39
CA TYR A 263 -18.08 -6.19 5.83
C TYR A 263 -19.19 -5.32 6.37
N ARG A 264 -19.49 -5.52 7.65
CA ARG A 264 -20.38 -4.67 8.47
C ARG A 264 -19.75 -4.47 9.83
N TYR A 265 -20.13 -3.40 10.49
CA TYR A 265 -19.77 -3.19 11.88
C TYR A 265 -20.77 -3.87 12.82
N THR A 266 -20.24 -4.48 13.87
CA THR A 266 -21.02 -4.90 15.03
C THR A 266 -21.39 -3.69 15.90
N PRO A 267 -22.35 -3.82 16.85
CA PRO A 267 -22.72 -2.71 17.75
C PRO A 267 -21.57 -2.15 18.60
N ASP A 268 -20.54 -2.95 18.86
CA ASP A 268 -19.31 -2.55 19.57
C ASP A 268 -18.24 -1.90 18.67
N GLY A 269 -18.51 -1.74 17.38
CA GLY A 269 -17.57 -1.09 16.44
C GLY A 269 -16.56 -2.03 15.79
N THR A 270 -16.70 -3.34 15.98
CA THR A 270 -15.83 -4.33 15.35
C THR A 270 -16.27 -4.59 13.91
N LEU A 271 -15.34 -4.52 12.96
CA LEU A 271 -15.62 -4.85 11.57
C LEU A 271 -15.64 -6.37 11.38
N ILE A 272 -16.73 -6.92 10.85
CA ILE A 272 -16.89 -8.36 10.59
C ILE A 272 -17.25 -8.63 9.14
N ARG A 273 -16.78 -9.76 8.60
CA ARG A 273 -17.12 -10.19 7.24
C ARG A 273 -18.55 -10.73 7.20
N VAL A 274 -19.32 -10.30 6.21
CA VAL A 274 -20.74 -10.67 6.04
C VAL A 274 -20.91 -11.88 5.12
N ASP A 275 -19.95 -12.13 4.23
CA ASP A 275 -20.08 -13.15 3.18
C ASP A 275 -19.16 -14.35 3.41
N GLY A 276 -19.77 -15.51 3.65
CA GLY A 276 -19.15 -16.84 3.73
C GLY A 276 -19.16 -17.63 2.42
N ARG A 277 -19.24 -16.99 1.24
CA ARG A 277 -19.02 -17.66 -0.05
C ARG A 277 -18.30 -16.73 -1.01
N THR A 278 -17.11 -17.14 -1.44
CA THR A 278 -16.48 -16.66 -2.68
C THR A 278 -17.52 -16.80 -3.79
N ILE A 279 -17.83 -15.72 -4.51
CA ILE A 279 -18.59 -15.84 -5.75
C ILE A 279 -17.63 -16.52 -6.73
N GLU A 280 -17.86 -17.81 -6.97
CA GLU A 280 -17.26 -18.58 -8.08
C GLU A 280 -17.83 -18.11 -9.42
#